data_AF-A0AA38CCQ4-F1
#
_entry.id   AF-A0AA38CCQ4-F1
#
_cell.length_a   1.000
_cell.length_b   1.000
_cell.length_c   1.000
_cell.angle_alpha   90.00
_cell.angle_beta   90.00
_cell.angle_gamma   90.00
#
_symmetry.space_group_name_H-M   'P 1'
#
loop_
_entity.id
_entity.type
_entity.pdbx_description
1 polymer ?
#
loop_
_entity_poly.entity_id
_entity_poly.type
_entity_poly.pdbx_seq_one_letter_code
_entity_poly.pdbx_strand_id
1 'polypeptide(L)'
;MFICNHHQTQAIYRRYAKVELLKPADTRFASFFILLDRLYAVKGALCSTVVSDAWAAWRQSTSETAVEVRKMVLDNLFWVDVKFVVDFIQPICEVIRFVDSDKPCLGEVYEEIDSMCERIRKITDSKDPSLYPLIKEKVHGRWNKLNTPLHCAAYALNPK
;
A
#
# COMPACT_ATOMS: atom_id res chain seq x y z
N MET A 1 -16.27 -3.82 2.26
CA MET A 1 -15.47 -4.07 3.49
C MET A 1 -16.39 -4.53 4.61
N PHE A 2 -16.42 -5.82 4.93
CA PHE A 2 -17.42 -6.44 5.84
C PHE A 2 -17.42 -5.86 7.27
N ILE A 3 -16.24 -5.69 7.86
CA ILE A 3 -16.08 -5.22 9.25
C ILE A 3 -16.55 -3.77 9.45
N CYS A 4 -16.42 -2.92 8.44
CA CYS A 4 -16.88 -1.53 8.49
C CYS A 4 -18.36 -1.34 8.14
N ASN A 5 -19.03 -2.39 7.65
CA ASN A 5 -20.39 -2.33 7.15
C ASN A 5 -21.41 -2.95 8.13
N HIS A 6 -20.97 -3.73 9.13
CA HIS A 6 -21.83 -4.27 10.17
C HIS A 6 -21.56 -3.59 11.51
N HIS A 7 -22.58 -2.91 12.07
CA HIS A 7 -22.46 -2.14 13.32
C HIS A 7 -21.85 -2.97 14.47
N GLN A 8 -22.25 -4.25 14.59
CA GLN A 8 -21.73 -5.10 15.66
C GLN A 8 -20.29 -5.55 15.43
N THR A 9 -19.87 -5.86 14.20
CA THR A 9 -18.46 -6.20 13.93
C THR A 9 -17.56 -4.98 14.08
N GLN A 10 -18.04 -3.79 13.69
CA GLN A 10 -17.36 -2.52 13.92
C GLN A 10 -17.20 -2.22 15.42
N ALA A 11 -18.23 -2.48 16.23
CA ALA A 11 -18.18 -2.30 17.68
C ALA A 11 -17.17 -3.24 18.35
N ILE A 12 -17.09 -4.50 17.90
CA ILE A 12 -16.08 -5.45 18.38
C ILE A 12 -14.67 -4.99 17.97
N TYR A 13 -14.49 -4.60 16.71
CA TYR A 13 -13.22 -4.10 16.18
C TYR A 13 -12.68 -2.90 16.97
N ARG A 14 -13.54 -1.93 17.30
CA ARG A 14 -13.18 -0.74 18.09
C ARG A 14 -12.68 -1.05 19.50
N ARG A 15 -12.90 -2.26 20.03
CA ARG A 15 -12.31 -2.69 21.32
C ARG A 15 -10.81 -2.95 21.23
N TYR A 16 -10.31 -3.25 20.03
CA TYR A 16 -8.92 -3.67 19.79
C TYR A 16 -8.12 -2.65 18.96
N ALA A 17 -8.79 -1.83 18.15
CA ALA A 17 -8.14 -0.83 17.31
C ALA A 17 -8.30 0.58 17.85
N LYS A 18 -7.20 1.35 17.89
CA LYS A 18 -7.19 2.79 18.17
C LYS A 18 -7.41 3.67 16.93
N VAL A 19 -7.33 3.06 15.75
CA VAL A 19 -7.42 3.73 14.45
C VAL A 19 -8.52 3.06 13.65
N GLU A 20 -9.33 3.84 12.92
CA GLU A 20 -10.40 3.27 12.10
C GLU A 20 -9.86 2.66 10.80
N LEU A 21 -10.48 1.57 10.38
CA LEU A 21 -10.33 1.07 9.01
C LEU A 21 -10.97 2.05 8.04
N LEU A 22 -10.20 2.46 7.03
CA LEU A 22 -10.70 3.32 5.99
C LEU A 22 -11.64 2.54 5.08
N LYS A 23 -12.82 3.11 4.79
CA LYS A 23 -13.66 2.61 3.70
C LYS A 23 -12.97 2.95 2.37
N PRO A 24 -12.96 2.02 1.39
CA PRO A 24 -12.53 2.36 0.04
C PRO A 24 -13.33 3.56 -0.47
N ALA A 25 -12.65 4.61 -0.93
CA ALA A 25 -13.25 5.77 -1.57
C ALA A 25 -12.62 5.93 -2.95
N ASP A 26 -13.42 6.30 -3.96
CA ASP A 26 -13.03 6.33 -5.39
C ASP A 26 -12.03 7.42 -5.78
N THR A 27 -11.31 8.05 -4.83
CA THR A 27 -10.52 9.26 -5.14
C THR A 27 -9.00 9.06 -5.08
N ARG A 28 -8.37 9.42 -6.22
CA ARG A 28 -6.95 9.76 -6.48
C ARG A 28 -5.89 8.67 -6.24
N PHE A 29 -4.78 8.79 -6.98
CA PHE A 29 -3.59 7.96 -6.85
C PHE A 29 -3.18 7.82 -5.38
N ALA A 30 -2.76 6.62 -4.97
CA ALA A 30 -2.44 6.22 -3.60
C ALA A 30 -3.60 5.85 -2.65
N SER A 31 -4.88 5.96 -3.03
CA SER A 31 -6.01 5.46 -2.20
C SER A 31 -5.90 3.97 -1.88
N PHE A 32 -5.58 3.13 -2.86
CA PHE A 32 -5.32 1.71 -2.65
C PHE A 32 -4.11 1.45 -1.76
N PHE A 33 -3.02 2.22 -1.92
CA PHE A 33 -1.85 2.12 -1.06
C PHE A 33 -2.19 2.49 0.39
N ILE A 34 -2.83 3.64 0.62
CA ILE A 34 -3.24 4.10 1.95
C ILE A 34 -4.19 3.07 2.59
N LEU A 35 -5.11 2.50 1.82
CA LEU A 35 -6.01 1.46 2.31
C LEU A 35 -5.24 0.21 2.74
N LEU A 36 -4.33 -0.30 1.91
CA LEU A 36 -3.55 -1.50 2.21
C LEU A 36 -2.57 -1.28 3.37
N ASP A 37 -1.92 -0.12 3.41
CA ASP A 37 -1.02 0.28 4.50
C ASP A 37 -1.79 0.36 5.83
N ARG A 38 -2.97 1.02 5.83
CA ARG A 38 -3.87 1.04 6.99
C ARG A 38 -4.37 -0.34 7.38
N LEU A 39 -4.76 -1.16 6.40
CA LEU A 39 -5.20 -2.53 6.63
C LEU A 39 -4.11 -3.35 7.33
N TYR A 40 -2.88 -3.23 6.86
CA TYR A 40 -1.72 -3.90 7.45
C TYR A 40 -1.43 -3.37 8.87
N ALA A 41 -1.48 -2.05 9.07
CA ALA A 41 -1.25 -1.43 10.38
C ALA A 41 -2.23 -1.91 11.45
N VAL A 42 -3.46 -2.29 11.07
CA VAL A 42 -4.48 -2.79 12.00
C VAL A 42 -4.61 -4.32 12.01
N LYS A 43 -3.69 -5.05 11.37
CA LYS A 43 -3.67 -6.53 11.34
C LYS A 43 -3.89 -7.14 12.71
N GLY A 44 -3.15 -6.69 13.73
CA GLY A 44 -3.26 -7.23 15.09
C GLY A 44 -4.67 -7.11 15.66
N ALA A 45 -5.28 -5.93 15.52
CA ALA A 45 -6.65 -5.70 15.97
C ALA A 45 -7.67 -6.52 15.18
N LEU A 46 -7.47 -6.71 13.88
CA LEU A 46 -8.29 -7.59 13.04
C LEU A 46 -8.22 -9.05 13.50
N CYS A 47 -7.02 -9.57 13.74
CA CYS A 47 -6.82 -10.91 14.27
C CYS A 47 -7.52 -11.07 15.63
N SER A 48 -7.31 -10.14 16.57
CA SER A 48 -7.97 -10.16 17.88
C SER A 48 -9.50 -10.09 17.77
N THR A 49 -10.02 -9.35 16.79
CA THR A 49 -11.46 -9.23 16.55
C THR A 49 -12.06 -10.58 16.17
N VAL A 50 -11.51 -11.26 15.16
CA VAL A 50 -12.09 -12.50 14.59
C VAL A 50 -11.89 -13.75 15.46
N VAL A 51 -11.06 -13.67 16.50
CA VAL A 51 -10.87 -14.74 17.50
C VAL A 51 -11.56 -14.45 18.84
N SER A 52 -12.18 -13.29 19.01
CA SER A 52 -12.82 -12.91 20.27
C SER A 52 -14.11 -13.70 20.54
N ASP A 53 -14.43 -13.92 21.81
CA ASP A 53 -15.70 -14.53 22.23
C ASP A 53 -16.91 -13.71 21.75
N ALA A 54 -16.75 -12.38 21.70
CA ALA A 54 -17.77 -11.47 21.18
C ALA A 54 -18.05 -11.71 19.68
N TRP A 55 -17.03 -12.03 18.89
CA TRP A 55 -17.19 -12.45 17.51
C TRP A 55 -17.88 -13.81 17.43
N ALA A 56 -17.46 -14.79 18.22
CA ALA A 56 -18.08 -16.11 18.24
C ALA A 56 -19.58 -16.05 18.60
N ALA A 57 -19.95 -15.22 19.58
CA ALA A 57 -21.33 -15.01 20.03
C ALA A 57 -22.18 -14.15 19.07
N TRP A 58 -21.57 -13.53 18.05
CA TRP A 58 -22.31 -12.72 17.09
C TRP A 58 -23.15 -13.60 16.15
N ARG A 59 -24.44 -13.27 15.98
CA ARG A 59 -25.41 -14.09 15.24
C ARG A 59 -25.00 -14.45 13.80
N GLN A 60 -24.20 -13.61 13.13
CA GLN A 60 -23.77 -13.84 11.75
C GLN A 60 -22.31 -14.30 11.65
N SER A 61 -21.67 -14.67 12.76
CA SER A 61 -20.28 -15.15 12.79
C SER A 61 -20.04 -16.40 11.96
N THR A 62 -21.11 -17.18 11.71
CA THR A 62 -21.13 -18.40 10.90
C THR A 62 -21.63 -18.17 9.47
N SER A 63 -21.96 -16.93 9.09
CA SER A 63 -22.24 -16.61 7.68
C SER A 63 -21.03 -16.91 6.81
N GLU A 64 -21.26 -17.33 5.57
CA GLU A 64 -20.20 -17.66 4.60
C GLU A 64 -19.15 -16.54 4.53
N THR A 65 -19.59 -15.29 4.36
CA THR A 65 -18.70 -14.12 4.34
C THR A 65 -17.91 -13.93 5.63
N ALA A 66 -18.51 -14.15 6.81
CA ALA A 66 -17.79 -14.02 8.08
C ALA A 66 -16.72 -15.11 8.24
N VAL A 67 -17.00 -16.33 7.78
CA VAL A 67 -16.06 -17.45 7.79
C VAL A 67 -14.88 -17.17 6.85
N GLU A 68 -15.15 -16.67 5.64
CA GLU A 68 -14.11 -16.28 4.68
C GLU A 68 -13.23 -15.15 5.22
N VAL A 69 -13.83 -14.10 5.78
CA VAL A 69 -13.09 -12.99 6.39
C VAL A 69 -12.21 -13.50 7.53
N ARG A 70 -12.73 -14.37 8.40
CA ARG A 70 -11.94 -14.97 9.47
C ARG A 70 -10.77 -15.78 8.92
N LYS A 71 -11.01 -16.61 7.89
CA LYS A 71 -9.95 -17.40 7.24
C LYS A 71 -8.86 -16.51 6.65
N MET A 72 -9.23 -15.47 5.91
CA MET A 72 -8.31 -14.53 5.28
C MET A 72 -7.51 -13.72 6.32
N VAL A 73 -8.16 -13.21 7.36
CA VAL A 73 -7.49 -12.44 8.44
C VAL A 73 -6.52 -13.30 9.24
N LEU A 74 -6.78 -14.60 9.38
CA LEU A 74 -5.89 -15.53 10.08
C LEU A 74 -4.82 -16.16 9.17
N ASP A 75 -4.87 -15.91 7.86
CA ASP A 75 -3.89 -16.41 6.91
C ASP A 75 -2.62 -15.55 6.92
N ASN A 76 -1.50 -16.16 7.32
CA ASN A 76 -0.21 -15.47 7.33
C ASN A 76 0.30 -15.14 5.92
N LEU A 77 0.03 -15.99 4.92
CA LEU A 77 0.47 -15.75 3.55
C LEU A 77 -0.24 -14.53 2.96
N PHE A 78 -1.54 -14.38 3.21
CA PHE A 78 -2.30 -13.17 2.87
C PHE A 78 -1.61 -11.91 3.38
N TRP A 79 -1.18 -11.88 4.66
CA TRP A 79 -0.49 -10.72 5.22
C TRP A 79 0.92 -10.49 4.68
N VAL A 80 1.64 -11.57 4.30
CA VAL A 80 2.93 -11.44 3.61
C VAL A 80 2.74 -10.77 2.26
N ASP A 81 1.71 -11.17 1.51
CA ASP A 81 1.41 -10.59 0.20
C ASP A 81 0.91 -9.15 0.31
N VAL A 82 0.05 -8.83 1.29
CA VAL A 82 -0.35 -7.44 1.58
C VAL A 82 0.86 -6.57 1.89
N LYS A 83 1.78 -7.05 2.75
CA LYS A 83 2.99 -6.31 3.10
C LYS A 83 3.90 -6.09 1.90
N PHE A 84 4.08 -7.13 1.09
CA PHE A 84 4.85 -7.06 -0.14
C PHE A 84 4.31 -5.96 -1.07
N VAL A 85 2.99 -5.90 -1.29
CA VAL A 85 2.37 -4.86 -2.12
C VAL A 85 2.54 -3.46 -1.52
N VAL A 86 2.40 -3.30 -0.19
CA VAL A 86 2.64 -2.03 0.49
C VAL A 86 4.08 -1.57 0.30
N ASP A 87 5.05 -2.43 0.58
CA ASP A 87 6.47 -2.12 0.44
C ASP A 87 6.84 -1.78 -0.99
N PHE A 88 6.28 -2.50 -1.94
CA PHE A 88 6.49 -2.28 -3.37
C PHE A 88 5.98 -0.91 -3.84
N ILE A 89 4.79 -0.49 -3.40
CA ILE A 89 4.16 0.76 -3.85
C ILE A 89 4.75 1.98 -3.11
N GLN A 90 5.25 1.80 -1.88
CA GLN A 90 5.73 2.90 -1.05
C GLN A 90 6.80 3.79 -1.75
N PRO A 91 7.89 3.25 -2.35
CA PRO A 91 8.87 4.05 -3.08
C PRO A 91 8.25 4.89 -4.20
N ILE A 92 7.24 4.36 -4.89
CA ILE A 92 6.54 5.07 -5.98
C ILE A 92 5.75 6.26 -5.41
N CYS A 93 5.04 6.05 -4.31
CA CYS A 93 4.31 7.12 -3.64
C CYS A 93 5.24 8.21 -3.09
N GLU A 94 6.44 7.86 -2.63
CA GLU A 94 7.43 8.82 -2.14
C GLU A 94 7.96 9.71 -3.27
N VAL A 95 8.32 9.15 -4.43
CA VAL A 95 8.72 9.95 -5.60
C VAL A 95 7.60 10.86 -6.09
N ILE A 96 6.36 10.37 -6.15
CA ILE A 96 5.21 11.20 -6.54
C ILE A 96 5.04 12.39 -5.57
N ARG A 97 5.13 12.16 -4.26
CA ARG A 97 5.06 13.25 -3.26
C ARG A 97 6.22 14.22 -3.36
N PHE A 98 7.40 13.73 -3.70
CA PHE A 98 8.59 14.56 -3.89
C PHE A 98 8.39 15.53 -5.07
N VAL A 99 7.93 15.03 -6.21
CA VAL A 99 7.69 15.87 -7.41
C VAL A 99 6.46 16.75 -7.30
N ASP A 100 5.47 16.37 -6.49
CA ASP A 100 4.29 17.18 -6.20
C ASP A 100 4.57 18.29 -5.16
N SER A 101 5.79 18.38 -4.60
CA SER A 101 6.12 19.41 -3.62
C SER A 101 6.42 20.76 -4.29
N ASP A 102 6.13 21.87 -3.59
CA ASP A 102 6.43 23.24 -4.08
C ASP A 102 7.94 23.58 -4.09
N LYS A 103 8.81 22.61 -3.81
CA LYS A 103 10.26 22.81 -3.80
C LYS A 103 10.84 22.61 -5.20
N PRO A 104 11.87 23.38 -5.59
CA PRO A 104 12.62 23.09 -6.81
C PRO A 104 13.27 21.71 -6.70
N CYS A 105 12.65 20.71 -7.31
CA CYS A 105 13.05 19.31 -7.24
C CYS A 105 13.60 18.77 -8.57
N LEU A 106 13.49 19.56 -9.64
CA LEU A 106 13.74 19.14 -11.02
C LEU A 106 15.16 18.59 -11.25
N GLY A 107 16.14 19.13 -10.53
CA GLY A 107 17.54 18.68 -10.57
C GLY A 107 17.83 17.40 -9.77
N GLU A 108 16.88 16.94 -8.97
CA GLU A 108 17.00 15.78 -8.07
C GLU A 108 16.08 14.60 -8.49
N VAL A 109 15.07 14.86 -9.34
CA VAL A 109 14.08 13.83 -9.76
C VAL A 109 14.74 12.58 -10.35
N TYR A 110 15.86 12.72 -11.08
CA TYR A 110 16.58 11.58 -11.62
C TYR A 110 17.15 10.68 -10.53
N GLU A 111 17.74 11.24 -9.48
CA GLU A 111 18.31 10.49 -8.37
C GLU A 111 17.19 9.79 -7.57
N GLU A 112 16.05 10.47 -7.39
CA GLU A 112 14.87 9.89 -6.72
C GLU A 112 14.26 8.72 -7.50
N ILE A 113 14.20 8.80 -8.83
CA ILE A 113 13.70 7.71 -9.67
C ILE A 113 14.65 6.51 -9.65
N ASP A 114 15.97 6.74 -9.69
CA ASP A 114 16.96 5.67 -9.61
C ASP A 114 16.90 4.97 -8.24
N SER A 115 16.87 5.75 -7.15
CA SER A 115 16.67 5.27 -5.78
C SER A 115 15.38 4.44 -5.64
N MET A 116 14.27 4.92 -6.21
CA MET A 116 13.01 4.17 -6.26
C MET A 116 13.15 2.84 -6.99
N CYS A 117 13.79 2.82 -8.17
CA CYS A 117 13.99 1.60 -8.95
C CYS A 117 14.84 0.57 -8.19
N GLU A 118 15.91 1.00 -7.53
CA GLU A 118 16.76 0.11 -6.73
C GLU A 118 16.04 -0.46 -5.50
N ARG A 119 15.20 0.35 -4.84
CA ARG A 119 14.37 -0.13 -3.72
C ARG A 119 13.34 -1.15 -4.19
N ILE A 120 12.65 -0.87 -5.29
CA ILE A 120 11.71 -1.81 -5.90
C ILE A 120 12.42 -3.12 -6.24
N ARG A 121 13.60 -3.05 -6.88
CA ARG A 121 14.39 -4.23 -7.24
C ARG A 121 14.68 -5.12 -6.04
N LYS A 122 15.17 -4.53 -4.94
CA LYS A 122 15.45 -5.29 -3.70
C LYS A 122 14.20 -5.97 -3.14
N ILE A 123 13.05 -5.30 -3.18
CA ILE A 123 11.77 -5.86 -2.71
C ILE A 123 11.35 -7.03 -3.60
N THR A 124 11.36 -6.84 -4.92
CA THR A 124 10.93 -7.87 -5.87
C THR A 124 11.89 -9.03 -5.94
N ASP A 125 13.20 -8.83 -5.91
CA ASP A 125 14.21 -9.90 -5.96
C ASP A 125 14.03 -10.89 -4.79
N SER A 126 13.55 -10.39 -3.64
CA SER A 126 13.27 -11.22 -2.46
C SER A 126 12.03 -12.12 -2.59
N LYS A 127 11.11 -11.82 -3.53
CA LYS A 127 9.82 -12.50 -3.71
C LYS A 127 9.76 -13.24 -5.04
N ASP A 128 10.01 -12.53 -6.13
CA ASP A 128 10.06 -13.01 -7.51
C ASP A 128 10.90 -12.03 -8.37
N PRO A 129 12.14 -12.39 -8.73
CA PRO A 129 13.01 -11.57 -9.57
C PRO A 129 12.44 -11.22 -10.96
N SER A 130 11.45 -11.98 -11.46
CA SER A 130 10.82 -11.70 -12.75
C SER A 130 9.90 -10.46 -12.73
N LEU A 131 9.52 -10.00 -11.54
CA LEU A 131 8.68 -8.81 -11.38
C LEU A 131 9.43 -7.53 -11.70
N TYR A 132 10.71 -7.42 -11.33
CA TYR A 132 11.46 -6.17 -11.49
C TYR A 132 11.53 -5.70 -12.95
N PRO A 133 11.89 -6.54 -13.94
CA PRO A 133 11.89 -6.13 -15.34
C PRO A 133 10.55 -5.57 -15.81
N LEU A 134 9.44 -6.23 -15.44
CA LEU A 134 8.08 -5.80 -15.82
C LEU A 134 7.74 -4.44 -15.22
N ILE A 135 8.08 -4.23 -13.95
CA ILE A 135 7.84 -2.96 -13.27
C ILE A 135 8.71 -1.85 -13.86
N LYS A 136 10.01 -2.14 -14.05
CA LYS A 136 10.98 -1.20 -14.61
C LYS A 136 10.52 -0.71 -15.98
N GLU A 137 9.98 -1.60 -16.81
CA GLU A 137 9.40 -1.24 -18.11
C GLU A 137 8.22 -0.27 -17.95
N LYS A 138 7.28 -0.52 -17.04
CA LYS A 138 6.13 0.37 -16.79
C LYS A 138 6.56 1.74 -16.26
N VAL A 139 7.53 1.77 -15.34
CA VAL A 139 8.10 3.01 -14.78
C VAL A 139 8.78 3.82 -15.88
N HIS A 140 9.68 3.21 -16.67
CA HIS A 140 10.35 3.89 -17.78
C HIS A 140 9.36 4.35 -18.85
N GLY A 141 8.36 3.54 -19.17
CA GLY A 141 7.31 3.91 -20.12
C GLY A 141 6.47 5.11 -19.68
N ARG A 142 6.31 5.32 -18.37
CA ARG A 142 5.70 6.54 -17.81
C ARG A 142 6.67 7.70 -17.80
N TRP A 143 7.90 7.48 -17.33
CA TRP A 143 8.95 8.49 -17.30
C TRP A 143 9.21 9.10 -18.68
N ASN A 144 9.37 8.28 -19.72
CA ASN A 144 9.64 8.75 -21.08
C ASN A 144 8.51 9.63 -21.66
N LYS A 145 7.28 9.52 -21.15
CA LYS A 145 6.15 10.39 -21.55
C LYS A 145 6.14 11.73 -20.81
N LEU A 146 6.75 11.79 -19.64
CA LEU A 146 6.82 12.98 -18.79
C LEU A 146 8.14 13.72 -18.93
N ASN A 147 9.19 13.01 -19.35
CA ASN A 147 10.53 13.56 -19.52
C ASN A 147 10.55 14.52 -20.72
N THR A 148 10.90 15.76 -20.43
CA THR A 148 11.08 16.84 -21.41
C THR A 148 12.53 17.29 -21.38
N PRO A 149 13.07 17.89 -22.45
CA PRO A 149 14.44 18.43 -22.46
C PRO A 149 14.75 19.36 -21.26
N LEU A 150 13.72 19.97 -20.67
CA LEU A 150 13.79 20.79 -19.47
C LEU A 150 14.27 20.00 -18.23
N HIS A 151 13.83 18.75 -18.07
CA HIS A 151 14.27 17.88 -16.96
C HIS A 151 15.77 17.57 -17.10
N CYS A 152 16.23 17.22 -18.31
CA CYS A 152 17.65 16.98 -18.58
C CYS A 152 18.51 18.23 -18.31
N ALA A 153 18.05 19.40 -18.76
CA ALA A 153 18.76 20.65 -18.56
C ALA A 153 18.84 21.01 -17.07
N ALA A 154 17.76 20.86 -16.31
CA ALA A 154 17.74 21.14 -14.88
C ALA A 154 18.66 20.20 -14.09
N TYR A 155 18.72 18.91 -14.44
CA TYR A 155 19.67 17.98 -13.85
C TYR A 155 21.13 18.37 -14.15
N ALA A 156 21.43 18.71 -15.41
CA ALA A 156 22.79 19.11 -15.81
C ALA A 156 23.25 20.44 -15.18
N LEU A 157 22.29 21.32 -14.84
CA LEU A 157 22.55 22.64 -14.25
C LEU A 157 22.44 22.66 -12.72
N ASN A 158 22.20 21.51 -12.07
CA ASN A 158 22.18 21.41 -10.61
C ASN A 158 23.61 21.25 -10.07
N PRO A 159 24.18 22.26 -9.38
CA PRO A 159 25.49 22.12 -8.76
C PRO A 159 25.41 21.10 -7.62
N LYS A 160 26.31 20.12 -7.63
CA LYS A 160 26.39 19.09 -6.57
C LYS A 160 27.07 19.63 -5.31
#